data_AF-A0A4Y2CIW9-F1
#
_entry.id   AF-A0A4Y2CIW9-F1
#
_cell.length_a   1.000
_cell.length_b   1.000
_cell.length_c   1.000
_cell.angle_alpha   90.00
_cell.angle_beta   90.00
_cell.angle_gamma   90.00
#
_symmetry.space_group_name_H-M   'P 1'
#
loop_
_entity.id
_entity.type
_entity.pdbx_description
1 polymer ?
#
loop_
_entity_poly.entity_id
_entity_poly.type
_entity_poly.pdbx_seq_one_letter_code
_entity_poly.pdbx_strand_id
1 'polypeptide(L)' 'MDVPSPTTQGESVELICSYELDEDKLYSVKWYKDDVEFYRYVPNDWPPGQFLPLQGVRLDVSMFYLNQKGAGYLLKTTQL' A
#
# COMPACT_ATOMS: atom_id res chain seq x y z
N MET A 1 -13.04 -0.23 7.85
CA MET A 1 -11.61 -0.14 8.22
C MET A 1 -11.12 -1.57 8.26
N ASP A 2 -10.57 -2.04 7.15
CA ASP A 2 -10.13 -3.43 7.01
C ASP A 2 -8.69 -3.53 7.52
N VAL A 3 -8.55 -3.97 8.76
CA VAL A 3 -7.24 -4.32 9.33
C VAL A 3 -7.02 -5.81 9.06
N PRO A 4 -5.93 -6.20 8.39
CA PRO A 4 -5.65 -7.61 8.16
C PRO A 4 -5.50 -8.34 9.48
N SER A 5 -5.96 -9.60 9.53
CA SER A 5 -5.64 -10.48 10.64
C SER A 5 -4.12 -10.66 10.75
N PRO A 6 -3.57 -10.84 11.98
CA PRO A 6 -2.17 -11.19 12.16
C PRO A 6 -1.79 -12.39 11.27
N THR A 7 -0.70 -12.26 10.53
CA THR A 7 -0.20 -13.30 9.61
C THR A 7 1.05 -13.96 10.20
N THR A 8 1.39 -15.13 9.69
CA THR A 8 2.65 -15.81 10.03
C THR A 8 3.84 -15.15 9.32
N GLN A 9 5.02 -15.23 9.92
CA GLN A 9 6.25 -14.77 9.27
C GLN A 9 6.46 -15.48 7.93
N GLY A 10 6.69 -14.71 6.86
CA GLY A 10 6.92 -15.22 5.50
C GLY A 10 5.67 -15.28 4.62
N GLU A 11 4.48 -15.05 5.19
CA GLU A 11 3.23 -14.94 4.44
C GLU A 11 3.02 -13.53 3.88
N SER A 12 2.30 -13.46 2.77
CA SER A 12 1.90 -12.21 2.13
C SER A 12 0.62 -11.65 2.74
N VAL A 13 0.49 -10.32 2.78
CA VAL A 13 -0.68 -9.66 3.36
C VAL A 13 -1.19 -8.60 2.40
N GLU A 14 -2.48 -8.64 2.12
CA GLU A 14 -3.14 -7.60 1.34
C GLU A 14 -3.44 -6.40 2.25
N LEU A 15 -2.99 -5.20 1.85
CA LEU A 15 -3.37 -3.96 2.53
C LEU A 15 -4.34 -3.19 1.65
N ILE A 16 -5.62 -3.20 2.03
CA ILE A 16 -6.66 -2.53 1.27
C ILE A 16 -6.95 -1.18 1.92
N CYS A 17 -6.83 -0.11 1.14
CA CYS A 17 -7.31 1.21 1.53
C CYS A 17 -8.52 1.56 0.67
N SER A 18 -9.72 1.39 1.22
CA SER A 18 -10.98 1.83 0.60
C SER A 18 -11.32 3.23 1.07
N TYR A 19 -11.65 4.13 0.14
CA TYR A 19 -12.08 5.49 0.43
C TYR A 19 -13.28 5.88 -0.44
N GLU A 20 -14.14 6.74 0.10
CA GLU A 20 -15.25 7.39 -0.63
C GLU A 20 -15.03 8.89 -0.51
N LEU A 21 -14.89 9.58 -1.64
CA LEU A 21 -14.49 10.99 -1.66
C LEU A 21 -15.61 11.93 -2.10
N ASP A 22 -16.86 11.47 -2.18
CA ASP A 22 -17.98 12.24 -2.74
C ASP A 22 -17.57 12.96 -4.05
N GLU A 23 -17.51 14.30 -4.06
CA GLU A 23 -17.06 15.13 -5.20
C GLU A 23 -15.58 15.57 -5.11
N ASP A 24 -14.90 15.20 -4.04
CA ASP A 24 -13.53 15.59 -3.75
C ASP A 24 -12.50 14.65 -4.38
N LYS A 25 -11.24 15.09 -4.44
CA LYS A 25 -10.16 14.31 -5.06
C LYS A 25 -9.22 13.71 -4.02
N LEU A 26 -8.73 12.52 -4.32
CA LEU A 26 -7.73 11.88 -3.47
C LEU A 26 -6.46 12.73 -3.50
N TYR A 27 -6.00 13.16 -2.32
CA TYR A 27 -4.72 13.84 -2.19
C TYR A 27 -3.56 12.84 -2.25
N SER A 28 -3.54 11.86 -1.34
CA SER A 28 -2.52 10.81 -1.30
C SER A 28 -2.95 9.60 -0.47
N VAL A 29 -2.47 8.42 -0.82
CA VAL A 29 -2.46 7.22 0.05
C VAL A 29 -1.02 6.93 0.44
N LYS A 30 -0.77 6.61 1.72
CA LYS A 30 0.55 6.30 2.23
C LYS A 30 0.51 5.10 3.17
N TRP A 31 1.50 4.22 3.06
CA TRP A 31 1.66 3.09 3.95
C TRP A 31 2.94 3.21 4.78
N TYR A 32 2.82 2.89 6.06
CA TYR A 32 3.89 2.98 7.05
C TYR A 32 4.06 1.63 7.75
N LYS A 33 5.31 1.29 8.08
CA LYS A 33 5.66 0.20 9.00
C LYS A 33 6.68 0.77 9.99
N ASP A 34 6.39 0.66 11.27
CA ASP A 34 7.25 1.16 12.36
C ASP A 34 7.66 2.63 12.13
N ASP A 35 6.66 3.47 11.81
CA ASP A 35 6.81 4.90 11.48
C ASP A 35 7.64 5.22 10.21
N VAL A 36 8.03 4.21 9.44
CA VAL A 36 8.75 4.39 8.17
C VAL A 36 7.81 4.21 6.98
N GLU A 37 7.71 5.25 6.14
CA GLU A 37 6.96 5.22 4.88
C GLU A 37 7.64 4.24 3.92
N PHE A 38 6.90 3.25 3.42
CA PHE A 38 7.44 2.28 2.45
C PHE A 38 6.68 2.31 1.11
N TYR A 39 5.53 2.99 1.05
CA TYR A 39 4.80 3.21 -0.20
C TYR A 39 3.97 4.50 -0.14
N ARG A 40 3.90 5.18 -1.28
CA ARG A 40 2.97 6.30 -1.49
C ARG A 40 2.32 6.26 -2.85
N TYR A 41 1.07 6.70 -2.89
CA TYR A 41 0.33 7.01 -4.11
C TYR A 41 -0.16 8.45 -4.05
N VAL A 42 0.21 9.26 -5.03
CA VAL A 42 -0.19 10.65 -5.21
C VAL A 42 -0.68 10.80 -6.65
N PRO A 43 -2.01 10.94 -6.89
CA PRO A 43 -2.57 10.95 -8.25
C PRO A 43 -1.95 11.98 -9.20
N ASN A 44 -1.49 13.10 -8.64
CA ASN A 44 -0.93 14.22 -9.41
C ASN A 44 0.61 14.14 -9.58
N ASP A 45 1.27 13.10 -9.06
CA ASP A 45 2.72 12.89 -9.23
C ASP A 45 3.05 12.00 -10.43
N TRP A 46 4.32 12.03 -10.84
CA TRP A 46 4.87 11.12 -11.86
C TRP A 46 6.16 10.42 -11.38
N PRO A 47 6.18 9.09 -11.21
CA PRO A 47 5.04 8.19 -11.30
C PRO A 47 4.07 8.38 -10.12
N PRO A 48 2.76 8.13 -10.31
CA PRO A 48 1.76 8.38 -9.27
C PRO A 48 1.90 7.41 -8.09
N GLY A 49 2.45 6.22 -8.30
CA GLY A 49 2.79 5.26 -7.24
C GLY A 49 4.31 5.12 -7.11
N GLN A 50 4.81 5.13 -5.88
CA GLN A 50 6.24 5.05 -5.57
C GLN A 50 6.49 4.10 -4.39
N PHE A 51 7.40 3.15 -4.60
CA PHE A 51 7.92 2.28 -3.56
C PHE A 51 9.14 2.92 -2.90
N LEU A 52 9.15 2.94 -1.57
CA LEU A 52 10.26 3.40 -0.75
C LEU A 52 10.87 2.16 -0.08
N PRO A 53 12.07 1.71 -0.49
CA PRO A 53 12.64 0.47 0.03
C PRO A 53 12.76 0.47 1.55
N LEU A 54 12.16 -0.54 2.17
CA LEU A 54 12.22 -0.77 3.61
C LEU A 54 12.67 -2.21 3.89
N GLN A 55 13.64 -2.37 4.78
CA GLN A 55 14.16 -3.69 5.14
C GLN A 55 13.04 -4.60 5.66
N GLY A 56 12.96 -5.83 5.11
CA GLY A 56 11.92 -6.80 5.47
C GLY A 56 10.55 -6.54 4.83
N VAL A 57 10.43 -5.55 3.95
CA VAL A 57 9.23 -5.29 3.15
C VAL A 57 9.54 -5.55 1.68
N ARG A 58 8.74 -6.40 1.03
CA ARG A 58 8.67 -6.46 -0.43
C ARG A 58 7.29 -6.00 -0.86
N LEU A 59 7.25 -5.22 -1.92
CA LEU A 59 6.01 -4.71 -2.48
C LEU A 59 5.84 -5.31 -3.86
N ASP A 60 4.71 -5.95 -4.12
CA ASP A 60 4.34 -6.36 -5.46
C ASP A 60 3.35 -5.35 -6.04
N VAL A 61 3.86 -4.59 -6.99
CA VAL A 61 3.17 -3.49 -7.66
C VAL A 61 2.45 -3.98 -8.92
N SER A 62 2.39 -5.29 -9.17
CA SER A 62 1.72 -5.82 -10.37
C SER A 62 0.19 -5.80 -10.27
N MET A 63 -0.38 -5.77 -9.07
CA MET A 63 -1.82 -5.92 -8.87
C MET A 63 -2.59 -4.61 -8.62
N PHE A 64 -2.03 -3.44 -8.90
CA PHE A 64 -2.73 -2.16 -8.66
C PHE A 64 -4.08 -2.03 -9.39
N TYR A 65 -5.18 -2.32 -8.70
CA TYR A 65 -6.53 -1.88 -9.06
C TYR A 65 -6.70 -0.43 -8.62
N LEU A 66 -6.08 0.52 -9.33
CA LEU A 66 -6.30 1.95 -9.10
C LEU A 66 -7.64 2.36 -9.69
N ASN A 67 -8.70 2.09 -8.95
CA ASN A 67 -10.02 2.63 -9.21
C ASN A 67 -10.25 3.77 -8.20
N GLN A 68 -11.28 4.60 -8.39
CA GLN A 68 -11.68 5.64 -7.41
C GLN A 68 -12.12 5.08 -6.03
N LYS A 69 -11.80 3.81 -5.71
CA LYS A 69 -12.24 3.07 -4.52
C LYS A 69 -11.14 2.25 -3.81
N GLY A 70 -9.87 2.29 -4.23
CA GLY A 70 -8.77 1.77 -3.38
C GLY A 70 -7.46 1.38 -4.09
N ALA A 71 -6.41 1.02 -3.32
CA ALA A 71 -5.09 0.68 -3.87
C ALA A 71 -4.17 -0.21 -2.98
N GLY A 72 -3.52 -1.21 -3.61
CA GLY A 72 -2.13 -1.65 -3.35
C GLY A 72 -1.91 -3.02 -2.67
N TYR A 73 -1.05 -3.88 -3.22
CA TYR A 73 -0.71 -5.22 -2.67
C TYR A 73 0.66 -5.23 -2.00
N LEU A 74 0.79 -5.91 -0.86
CA LEU A 74 2.06 -6.07 -0.14
C LEU A 74 2.47 -7.53 -0.02
N LEU A 75 3.69 -7.86 -0.47
CA LEU A 75 4.29 -9.17 -0.24
C LEU A 75 5.27 -9.06 0.92
N LYS A 76 4.81 -9.29 2.16
CA LYS A 76 5.70 -9.23 3.33
C LYS A 76 6.57 -10.49 3.44
N THR A 77 7.48 -10.70 2.50
CA THR A 77 8.51 -11.76 2.63
C THR A 77 9.66 -11.23 3.49
N THR A 78 9.55 -11.49 4.79
CA THR A 78 10.70 -11.34 5.70
C THR A 78 11.57 -12.57 5.47
N GLN A 79 12.71 -12.39 4.80
CA GLN A 79 13.70 -13.45 4.65
C GLN A 79 14.50 -13.57 5.96
N LEU A 80 14.90 -14.80 6.30
CA LEU A 80 15.77 -15.15 7.44
C LEU A 80 16.97 -14.22 7.58
#